data_AF-C5ZYI6-F1
#
_entry.id   AF-C5ZYI6-F1
#
_cell.length_a   1.000
_cell.length_b   1.000
_cell.length_c   1.000
_cell.angle_alpha   90.00
_cell.angle_beta   90.00
_cell.angle_gamma   90.00
#
_symmetry.space_group_name_H-M   'P 1'
#
loop_
_entity.id
_entity.type
_entity.pdbx_description
1 polymer ?
#
loop_
_entity_poly.entity_id
_entity_poly.type
_entity_poly.pdbx_seq_one_letter_code
_entity_poly.pdbx_strand_id
1 'polypeptide(L)'
;MATNGKSNENSLGVKTLNNQEMSEILGGAYAQQAIRKQYGVVDNFGNNIYYTAYYEVRLETGDSAYFNLGSDYYAAIATTYNFKTNKITSEVVKINKNNPSNVKTLDFQNNVIGRIKNYKAVESWIKQDKINIKYFK
;
A
#
# COMPACT_ATOMS: atom_id res chain seq x y z
N MET A 1 -9.84 -49.21 -6.28
CA MET A 1 -10.10 -48.92 -4.86
C MET A 1 -8.91 -48.20 -4.30
N ALA A 2 -9.12 -47.02 -3.71
CA ALA A 2 -8.06 -46.14 -3.22
C ALA A 2 -7.61 -46.57 -1.81
N THR A 3 -6.29 -46.53 -1.57
CA THR A 3 -5.72 -46.36 -0.23
C THR A 3 -4.85 -45.12 -0.26
N ASN A 4 -5.47 -43.98 0.01
CA ASN A 4 -4.77 -42.72 0.22
C ASN A 4 -3.82 -42.89 1.42
N GLY A 5 -2.52 -42.74 1.17
CA GLY A 5 -1.50 -42.72 2.20
C GLY A 5 -1.80 -41.62 3.21
N LYS A 6 -2.06 -42.01 4.46
CA LYS A 6 -1.95 -41.10 5.60
C LYS A 6 -0.48 -40.74 5.77
N SER A 7 -0.15 -39.48 5.55
CA SER A 7 1.12 -38.90 5.99
C SER A 7 1.20 -39.02 7.52
N ASN A 8 2.31 -39.57 8.01
CA ASN A 8 2.57 -39.82 9.43
C ASN A 8 3.28 -38.59 10.01
N GLU A 9 2.56 -37.79 10.78
CA GLU A 9 3.11 -36.63 11.51
C GLU A 9 3.89 -37.13 12.73
N ASN A 10 5.14 -37.51 12.52
CA ASN A 10 6.06 -37.73 13.64
C ASN A 10 7.48 -37.31 13.24
N SER A 11 7.69 -35.99 13.16
CA SER A 11 9.02 -35.38 13.16
C SER A 11 8.95 -34.07 13.94
N LEU A 12 9.47 -34.11 15.18
CA LEU A 12 9.92 -32.94 15.94
C LEU A 12 8.94 -31.77 16.10
N GLY A 13 7.79 -31.93 16.76
CA GLY A 13 7.10 -30.85 17.50
C GLY A 13 6.84 -29.49 16.82
N VAL A 14 6.97 -29.36 15.50
CA VAL A 14 6.74 -28.10 14.78
C VAL A 14 5.25 -28.04 14.49
N LYS A 15 4.52 -27.22 15.26
CA LYS A 15 3.13 -26.90 14.95
C LYS A 15 3.07 -26.21 13.59
N THR A 16 2.44 -26.85 12.61
CA THR A 16 2.05 -26.18 11.37
C THR A 16 0.98 -25.14 11.72
N LEU A 17 1.32 -23.86 11.56
CA LEU A 17 0.40 -22.76 11.83
C LEU A 17 -0.67 -22.69 10.75
N ASN A 18 -1.92 -22.46 11.13
CA ASN A 18 -2.97 -22.20 10.15
C ASN A 18 -2.84 -20.77 9.57
N ASN A 19 -3.57 -20.46 8.49
CA ASN A 19 -3.47 -19.15 7.81
C ASN A 19 -3.80 -17.96 8.72
N GLN A 20 -4.70 -18.13 9.69
CA GLN A 20 -5.05 -17.10 10.65
C GLN A 20 -3.92 -16.90 11.66
N GLU A 21 -3.36 -17.98 12.21
CA GLU A 21 -2.20 -17.94 13.11
C GLU A 21 -0.96 -17.41 12.41
N MET A 22 -0.74 -17.76 11.14
CA MET A 22 0.30 -17.15 10.31
C MET A 22 0.05 -15.65 10.12
N SER A 23 -1.19 -15.22 9.85
CA SER A 23 -1.54 -13.80 9.70
C SER A 23 -1.36 -13.02 11.01
N GLU A 24 -1.70 -13.61 12.15
CA GLU A 24 -1.54 -13.02 13.49
C GLU A 24 -0.05 -12.92 13.89
N ILE A 25 0.79 -13.86 13.45
CA ILE A 25 2.25 -13.82 13.65
C ILE A 25 2.95 -12.88 12.66
N LEU A 26 2.42 -12.72 11.44
CA LEU A 26 3.01 -11.89 10.38
C LEU A 26 2.60 -10.43 10.47
N GLY A 27 1.58 -10.08 11.26
CA GLY A 27 0.95 -8.75 11.19
C GLY A 27 0.37 -8.49 9.80
N GLY A 28 -0.13 -7.29 9.54
CA GLY A 28 -0.40 -6.90 8.17
C GLY A 28 -1.03 -5.55 8.05
N ALA A 29 -0.20 -4.62 7.62
CA ALA A 29 -0.59 -3.27 7.28
C ALA A 29 -1.75 -3.28 6.28
N TYR A 30 -2.55 -2.23 6.30
CA TYR A 30 -3.61 -2.05 5.32
C TYR A 30 -3.69 -0.60 4.87
N ALA A 31 -3.92 -0.42 3.58
CA ALA A 31 -4.25 0.86 3.00
C ALA A 31 -5.67 1.26 3.41
N GLN A 32 -5.88 2.56 3.60
CA GLN A 32 -7.19 3.16 3.79
C GLN A 32 -7.46 4.14 2.65
N GLN A 33 -8.72 4.27 2.23
CA GLN A 33 -9.14 5.34 1.31
C GLN A 33 -9.20 6.69 2.05
N ALA A 34 -8.13 7.03 2.75
CA ALA A 34 -7.91 8.27 3.47
C ALA A 34 -6.78 9.02 2.77
N ILE A 35 -7.15 10.00 1.93
CA ILE A 35 -6.17 10.79 1.18
C ILE A 35 -5.53 11.80 2.13
N ARG A 36 -4.23 11.66 2.36
CA ARG A 36 -3.46 12.59 3.20
C ARG A 36 -2.86 13.75 2.42
N LYS A 37 -2.67 13.54 1.13
CA LYS A 37 -2.14 14.51 0.18
C LYS A 37 -2.61 14.11 -1.21
N GLN A 38 -2.83 15.09 -2.07
CA GLN A 38 -3.12 14.87 -3.48
C GLN A 38 -2.66 16.07 -4.30
N TYR A 39 -2.37 15.84 -5.58
CA TYR A 39 -2.14 16.91 -6.54
C TYR A 39 -2.48 16.45 -7.95
N GLY A 40 -2.86 17.41 -8.79
CA GLY A 40 -3.07 17.22 -10.22
C GLY A 40 -2.05 18.01 -11.04
N VAL A 41 -1.72 17.51 -12.22
CA VAL A 41 -0.91 18.21 -13.22
C VAL A 41 -1.76 18.37 -14.46
N VAL A 42 -1.88 19.59 -14.97
CA VAL A 42 -2.59 19.94 -16.20
C VAL A 42 -1.62 20.46 -17.27
N ASP A 43 -2.02 20.43 -18.54
CA ASP A 43 -1.30 21.11 -19.61
C ASP A 43 -1.68 22.61 -19.68
N ASN A 44 -1.05 23.33 -20.62
CA ASN A 44 -1.30 24.77 -20.84
C ASN A 44 -2.73 25.09 -21.31
N PHE A 45 -3.51 24.07 -21.70
CA PHE A 45 -4.90 24.21 -22.13
C PHE A 45 -5.88 23.78 -21.03
N GLY A 46 -5.38 23.40 -19.85
CA GLY A 46 -6.20 22.95 -18.73
C GLY A 46 -6.65 21.49 -18.81
N ASN A 47 -6.09 20.69 -19.71
CA ASN A 47 -6.37 19.25 -19.77
C ASN A 47 -5.58 18.50 -18.70
N ASN A 48 -6.21 17.57 -18.00
CA ASN A 48 -5.54 16.73 -17.01
C ASN A 48 -4.46 15.83 -17.63
N ILE A 49 -3.26 15.83 -17.06
CA ILE A 49 -2.14 14.94 -17.44
C ILE A 49 -1.98 13.83 -16.39
N TYR A 50 -1.81 14.22 -15.12
CA TYR A 50 -1.60 13.29 -14.01
C TYR A 50 -2.45 13.67 -12.80
N TYR A 51 -2.85 12.68 -12.04
CA TYR A 51 -3.38 12.85 -10.69
C TYR A 51 -2.70 11.89 -9.75
N THR A 52 -2.14 12.40 -8.66
CA THR A 52 -1.47 11.60 -7.63
C THR A 52 -2.21 11.78 -6.32
N ALA A 53 -2.60 10.69 -5.67
CA ALA A 53 -3.15 10.68 -4.32
C ALA A 53 -2.28 9.79 -3.41
N TYR A 54 -2.14 10.20 -2.16
CA TYR A 54 -1.39 9.48 -1.13
C TYR A 54 -2.35 8.88 -0.12
N TYR A 55 -2.65 7.60 -0.28
CA TYR A 55 -3.53 6.84 0.58
C TYR A 55 -2.78 6.36 1.82
N GLU A 56 -3.26 6.69 3.02
CA GLU A 56 -2.61 6.26 4.25
C GLU A 56 -2.54 4.73 4.37
N VAL A 57 -1.41 4.24 4.90
CA VAL A 57 -1.24 2.85 5.30
C VAL A 57 -1.17 2.79 6.81
N ARG A 58 -2.13 2.09 7.43
CA ARG A 58 -2.07 1.79 8.86
C ARG A 58 -1.25 0.54 9.08
N LEU A 59 -0.30 0.66 9.98
CA LEU A 59 0.53 -0.43 10.44
C LEU A 59 -0.16 -1.14 11.60
N GLU A 60 -0.17 -2.46 11.59
CA GLU A 60 -0.57 -3.27 12.73
C GLU A 60 0.67 -3.64 13.58
N THR A 61 0.44 -4.32 14.70
CA THR A 61 1.51 -4.80 15.58
C THR A 61 2.51 -5.64 14.79
N GLY A 62 3.80 -5.31 14.88
CA GLY A 62 4.88 -6.02 14.19
C GLY A 62 5.29 -5.42 12.83
N ASP A 63 4.44 -4.60 12.19
CA ASP A 63 4.74 -4.07 10.84
C ASP A 63 5.83 -2.98 10.83
N SER A 64 5.97 -2.26 11.94
CA SER A 64 6.84 -1.08 12.04
C SER A 64 8.31 -1.37 11.69
N ALA A 65 8.79 -2.58 11.97
CA ALA A 65 10.15 -3.02 11.66
C ALA A 65 10.39 -3.19 10.15
N TYR A 66 9.35 -3.54 9.38
CA TYR A 66 9.48 -3.77 7.93
C TYR A 66 9.47 -2.48 7.11
N PHE A 67 8.79 -1.44 7.61
CA PHE A 67 8.64 -0.18 6.89
C PHE A 67 9.77 0.83 7.14
N ASN A 68 10.53 0.69 8.25
CA ASN A 68 11.63 1.59 8.64
C ASN A 68 11.29 3.10 8.45
N LEU A 69 10.16 3.52 9.01
CA LEU A 69 9.63 4.86 8.79
C LEU A 69 10.46 5.95 9.48
N GLY A 70 10.87 5.71 10.73
CA GLY A 70 11.27 6.76 11.68
C GLY A 70 10.05 7.37 12.38
N SER A 71 10.24 7.90 13.60
CA SER A 71 9.14 8.39 14.47
C SER A 71 8.28 9.48 13.84
N ASP A 72 8.89 10.32 13.00
CA ASP A 72 8.24 11.50 12.42
C ASP A 72 7.58 11.21 11.08
N TYR A 73 7.50 9.94 10.66
CA TYR A 73 6.93 9.55 9.39
C TYR A 73 5.74 8.61 9.58
N TYR A 74 4.82 8.63 8.61
CA TYR A 74 3.78 7.62 8.44
C TYR A 74 3.87 7.02 7.04
N ALA A 75 3.36 5.81 6.86
CA ALA A 75 3.35 5.12 5.57
C ALA A 75 2.15 5.56 4.72
N ALA A 76 2.36 5.66 3.40
CA ALA A 76 1.31 5.89 2.44
C ALA A 76 1.61 5.18 1.12
N ILE A 77 0.59 4.93 0.31
CA ILE A 77 0.75 4.50 -1.08
C ILE A 77 0.54 5.71 -1.97
N ALA A 78 1.62 6.17 -2.60
CA ALA A 78 1.55 7.18 -3.66
C ALA A 78 1.00 6.50 -4.91
N THR A 79 -0.20 6.87 -5.33
CA THR A 79 -0.88 6.27 -6.49
C THR A 79 -1.14 7.34 -7.53
N THR A 80 -0.64 7.12 -8.74
CA THR A 80 -0.71 8.07 -9.84
C THR A 80 -1.55 7.51 -10.98
N TYR A 81 -2.56 8.26 -11.41
CA TYR A 81 -3.33 8.00 -12.61
C TYR A 81 -2.85 8.91 -13.74
N ASN A 82 -2.47 8.33 -14.88
CA ASN A 82 -2.11 9.05 -16.10
C ASN A 82 -3.33 9.12 -17.03
N PHE A 83 -3.84 10.33 -17.28
CA PHE A 83 -5.03 10.54 -18.11
C PHE A 83 -4.79 10.28 -19.59
N LYS A 84 -3.55 10.45 -20.08
CA LYS A 84 -3.21 10.23 -21.50
C LYS A 84 -3.14 8.75 -21.84
N THR A 85 -2.65 7.92 -20.92
CA THR A 85 -2.42 6.49 -21.16
C THR A 85 -3.41 5.58 -20.45
N ASN A 86 -4.27 6.12 -19.58
CA ASN A 86 -5.14 5.38 -18.67
C ASN A 86 -4.41 4.38 -17.75
N LYS A 87 -3.10 4.58 -17.54
CA LYS A 87 -2.27 3.72 -16.68
C LYS A 87 -2.26 4.23 -15.25
N ILE A 88 -2.15 3.28 -14.33
CA ILE A 88 -1.98 3.53 -12.89
C ILE A 88 -0.61 3.02 -12.48
N THR A 89 0.13 3.83 -11.73
CA THR A 89 1.35 3.42 -11.02
C THR A 89 1.15 3.64 -9.53
N SER A 90 1.80 2.82 -8.73
CA SER A 90 1.77 2.97 -7.27
C SER A 90 3.10 2.57 -6.67
N GLU A 91 3.49 3.25 -5.60
CA GLU A 91 4.65 2.93 -4.78
C GLU A 91 4.36 3.23 -3.30
N VAL A 92 5.03 2.53 -2.40
CA VAL A 92 4.92 2.80 -0.96
C VAL A 92 5.94 3.86 -0.57
N VAL A 93 5.47 4.92 0.07
CA VAL A 93 6.29 6.03 0.54
C VAL A 93 6.14 6.22 2.04
N LYS A 94 7.06 6.97 2.62
CA LYS A 94 6.91 7.57 3.93
C LYS A 94 6.79 9.08 3.81
N ILE A 95 5.85 9.66 4.55
CA ILE A 95 5.57 11.09 4.55
C ILE A 95 5.83 11.63 5.95
N ASN A 96 6.57 12.74 6.04
CA ASN A 96 6.83 13.36 7.33
C ASN A 96 5.53 13.99 7.90
N LYS A 97 5.24 13.70 9.17
CA LYS A 97 4.04 14.15 9.90
C LYS A 97 3.96 15.67 10.02
N ASN A 98 5.11 16.34 10.16
CA ASN A 98 5.21 17.79 10.37
C ASN A 98 5.51 18.56 9.08
N ASN A 99 5.95 17.87 8.02
CA ASN A 99 6.21 18.44 6.70
C ASN A 99 5.73 17.49 5.59
N PRO A 100 4.44 17.53 5.21
CA PRO A 100 3.86 16.64 4.19
C PRO A 100 4.45 16.79 2.78
N SER A 101 5.27 17.82 2.53
CA SER A 101 6.05 17.97 1.31
C SER A 101 7.30 17.09 1.28
N ASN A 102 7.80 16.68 2.45
CA ASN A 102 8.89 15.72 2.57
C ASN A 102 8.33 14.29 2.46
N VAL A 103 8.33 13.80 1.22
CA VAL A 103 7.94 12.44 0.83
C VAL A 103 9.19 11.67 0.43
N LYS A 104 9.35 10.44 0.92
CA LYS A 104 10.47 9.56 0.57
C LYS A 104 9.97 8.19 0.18
N THR A 105 10.46 7.67 -0.94
CA THR A 105 10.28 6.26 -1.30
C THR A 105 10.98 5.37 -0.28
N LEU A 106 10.41 4.20 0.00
CA LEU A 106 11.04 3.18 0.84
C LEU A 106 11.98 2.31 0.00
N ASP A 107 13.18 2.00 0.51
CA ASP A 107 14.21 1.26 -0.24
C ASP A 107 13.76 -0.17 -0.61
N PHE A 108 12.96 -0.82 0.24
CA PHE A 108 12.55 -2.22 0.08
C PHE A 108 11.08 -2.35 -0.36
N GLN A 109 10.72 -1.75 -1.50
CA GLN A 109 9.34 -1.70 -2.01
C GLN A 109 8.62 -3.05 -1.99
N ASN A 110 9.19 -4.10 -2.56
CA ASN A 110 8.53 -5.40 -2.68
C ASN A 110 8.18 -6.02 -1.31
N ASN A 111 9.07 -5.87 -0.32
CA ASN A 111 8.86 -6.38 1.03
C ASN A 111 7.70 -5.67 1.70
N VAL A 112 7.65 -4.34 1.54
CA VAL A 112 6.61 -3.51 2.15
C VAL A 112 5.27 -3.72 1.46
N ILE A 113 5.24 -3.81 0.13
CA ILE A 113 4.02 -4.10 -0.65
C ILE A 113 3.42 -5.44 -0.21
N GLY A 114 4.25 -6.48 -0.03
CA GLY A 114 3.80 -7.79 0.42
C GLY A 114 3.16 -7.80 1.82
N ARG A 115 3.42 -6.78 2.65
CA ARG A 115 2.81 -6.61 3.98
C ARG A 115 1.47 -5.90 3.95
N ILE A 116 1.16 -5.17 2.87
CA ILE A 116 -0.08 -4.39 2.77
C ILE A 116 -1.18 -5.27 2.18
N LYS A 117 -2.07 -5.77 3.04
CA LYS A 117 -3.13 -6.75 2.72
C LYS A 117 -3.97 -6.38 1.50
N ASN A 118 -4.30 -5.09 1.37
CA ASN A 118 -5.17 -4.56 0.32
C ASN A 118 -4.45 -3.54 -0.59
N TYR A 119 -3.13 -3.72 -0.82
CA TYR A 119 -2.32 -2.80 -1.65
C TYR A 119 -3.02 -2.41 -2.96
N LYS A 120 -3.61 -3.39 -3.66
CA LYS A 120 -4.26 -3.19 -4.97
C LYS A 120 -5.57 -2.40 -4.92
N ALA A 121 -6.18 -2.21 -3.75
CA ALA A 121 -7.43 -1.46 -3.62
C ALA A 121 -7.27 0.01 -4.06
N VAL A 122 -6.07 0.59 -3.92
CA VAL A 122 -5.77 1.96 -4.33
C VAL A 122 -5.99 2.22 -5.82
N GLU A 123 -5.89 1.19 -6.67
CA GLU A 123 -6.13 1.32 -8.11
C GLU A 123 -7.62 1.59 -8.41
N SER A 124 -8.53 1.07 -7.58
CA SER A 124 -9.96 1.39 -7.68
C SER A 124 -10.25 2.77 -7.10
N TRP A 125 -9.65 3.09 -5.94
CA TRP A 125 -9.83 4.38 -5.28
C TRP A 125 -9.38 5.54 -6.16
N ILE A 126 -8.20 5.46 -6.79
CA ILE A 126 -7.70 6.55 -7.65
C ILE A 126 -8.60 6.78 -8.86
N LYS A 127 -9.27 5.73 -9.38
CA LYS A 127 -10.24 5.87 -10.48
C LYS A 127 -11.50 6.62 -10.06
N GLN A 128 -11.91 6.48 -8.81
CA GLN A 128 -13.05 7.21 -8.23
C GLN A 128 -12.63 8.64 -7.87
N ASP A 129 -11.51 8.80 -7.19
CA ASP A 129 -11.07 10.08 -6.62
C ASP A 129 -10.63 11.07 -7.70
N LYS A 130 -10.07 10.60 -8.82
CA LYS A 130 -9.65 11.46 -9.94
C LYS A 130 -10.80 12.27 -10.58
N ILE A 131 -12.05 11.88 -10.33
CA ILE A 131 -13.24 12.56 -10.88
C ILE A 131 -13.49 13.90 -10.14
N ASN A 132 -12.96 14.04 -8.91
CA ASN A 132 -13.17 15.22 -8.07
C ASN A 132 -12.12 16.34 -8.25
N ILE A 133 -11.28 16.26 -9.29
CA ILE A 133 -10.25 17.27 -9.57
C ILE A 133 -10.91 18.50 -10.21
N LYS A 134 -11.49 19.37 -9.39
CA LYS A 134 -11.78 20.75 -9.80
C LYS A 134 -10.56 21.61 -9.47
N TYR A 135 -9.66 21.71 -10.46
CA TYR A 135 -8.62 22.73 -10.61
C TYR A 135 -7.94 23.21 -9.30
N PHE A 136 -6.85 22.55 -8.91
CA PHE A 136 -5.86 23.18 -8.03
C PHE A 136 -5.13 24.26 -8.86
N LYS A 137 -5.67 25.49 -8.84
CA LYS A 137 -4.94 26.69 -9.25
C LYS A 137 -3.98 27.11 -8.16
#